data_AF-A0A9W5PYA7-F1
#
_entry.id   AF-A0A9W5PYA7-F1
#
_cell.length_a   1.000
_cell.length_b   1.000
_cell.length_c   1.000
_cell.angle_alpha   90.00
_cell.angle_beta   90.00
_cell.angle_gamma   90.00
#
_symmetry.space_group_name_H-M   'P 1'
#
loop_
_entity.id
_entity.type
_entity.pdbx_description
1 polymer ?
#
loop_
_entity_poly.entity_id
_entity_poly.type
_entity_poly.pdbx_seq_one_letter_code
_entity_poly.pdbx_strand_id
1 'polypeptide(L)'
;MGGSQLTVTQTLEGVTSENTKITVTDSTAPDATKLNTLTDQDTKVSGTGEPDTTVKIVVDGKEVGSGKVDDQGNYKVDIPKQPVGKEVIVTLTDATGNTSQPTKQIVEDKTAPDAPKVDPVTDQNTKVTGIGEKGSIVKVVVDGKEIGSGKVDNQGNYTVDIPKQPGGAELIVTLIDAAGNESQPTKQNVEDKTAPDVPKVNPVMDQDTKVTGTGEKGAKVSVVVEGKEIGMGTVDDQGNYTVDIPKQPVGKEVIVTLTDAAGNTSQPTTTKVQSR
;
A
#
# COMPACT_ATOMS: atom_id res chain seq x y z
N MET A 1 -18.26 26.16 -43.88
CA MET A 1 -18.93 27.45 -44.16
C MET A 1 -20.31 27.19 -44.79
N GLY A 2 -21.33 26.97 -43.97
CA GLY A 2 -22.73 26.99 -44.42
C GLY A 2 -23.30 28.41 -44.44
N GLY A 3 -24.25 28.69 -45.35
CA GLY A 3 -24.98 29.95 -45.39
C GLY A 3 -24.82 30.78 -46.67
N SER A 4 -24.04 30.32 -47.65
CA SER A 4 -23.96 30.97 -48.96
C SER A 4 -25.26 30.76 -49.75
N GLN A 5 -25.83 31.84 -50.27
CA GLN A 5 -26.98 31.81 -51.18
C GLN A 5 -26.48 31.75 -52.62
N LEU A 6 -26.86 30.70 -53.34
CA LEU A 6 -26.76 30.67 -54.80
C LEU A 6 -28.07 31.21 -55.37
N THR A 7 -27.97 32.10 -56.35
CA THR A 7 -29.12 32.55 -57.12
C THR A 7 -29.05 31.91 -58.49
N VAL A 8 -30.10 31.17 -58.87
CA VAL A 8 -30.21 30.53 -60.18
C VAL A 8 -31.28 31.23 -61.00
N THR A 9 -30.90 31.66 -62.19
CA THR A 9 -31.80 32.19 -63.23
C THR A 9 -31.50 31.51 -64.55
N GLN A 10 -32.53 31.20 -65.34
CA GLN A 10 -32.38 30.71 -66.70
C GLN A 10 -32.93 31.75 -67.68
N THR A 11 -32.19 32.00 -68.77
CA THR A 11 -32.67 32.86 -69.86
C THR A 11 -32.80 32.03 -71.14
N LEU A 12 -33.99 32.04 -71.74
CA LEU A 12 -34.25 31.47 -73.06
C LEU A 12 -34.93 32.53 -73.92
N GLU A 13 -34.39 32.77 -75.13
CA GLU A 13 -34.92 33.76 -76.08
C GLU A 13 -35.17 35.16 -75.48
N GLY A 14 -34.36 35.58 -74.51
CA GLY A 14 -34.45 36.90 -73.88
C GLY A 14 -35.46 37.01 -72.73
N VAL A 15 -36.15 35.92 -72.37
CA VAL A 15 -36.99 35.85 -71.17
C VAL A 15 -36.20 35.17 -70.05
N THR A 16 -36.01 35.87 -68.94
CA THR A 16 -35.32 35.34 -67.74
C THR A 16 -36.33 34.87 -66.70
N SER A 17 -36.09 33.70 -66.11
CA SER A 17 -36.90 33.18 -65.00
C SER A 17 -36.79 34.05 -63.75
N GLU A 18 -37.75 33.94 -62.84
CA GLU A 18 -37.61 34.47 -61.48
C GLU A 18 -36.38 33.88 -60.77
N ASN A 19 -35.81 34.67 -59.86
CA ASN A 19 -34.68 34.25 -59.05
C ASN A 19 -35.08 33.09 -58.13
N THR A 20 -34.45 31.93 -58.28
CA THR A 20 -34.53 30.86 -57.28
C THR A 20 -33.33 30.95 -56.37
N LYS A 21 -33.57 31.10 -55.06
CA LYS A 21 -32.52 31.07 -54.04
C LYS A 21 -32.31 29.63 -53.57
N ILE A 22 -31.07 29.15 -53.66
CA ILE A 22 -30.63 27.89 -53.08
C ILE A 22 -29.72 28.22 -51.91
N THR A 23 -30.04 27.70 -50.72
CA THR A 23 -29.18 27.82 -49.54
C THR A 23 -28.21 26.64 -49.52
N VAL A 24 -26.91 26.93 -49.53
CA VAL A 24 -25.88 25.92 -49.30
C VAL A 24 -25.72 25.73 -47.79
N THR A 25 -26.11 24.56 -47.28
CA THR A 25 -25.91 24.18 -45.88
C THR A 25 -24.55 23.54 -45.71
N ASP A 26 -23.90 23.78 -44.57
CA ASP A 26 -22.71 23.02 -44.21
C ASP A 26 -23.14 21.58 -43.89
N SER A 27 -22.48 20.61 -44.51
CA SER A 27 -22.67 19.19 -44.23
C SER A 27 -21.40 18.52 -43.71
N THR A 28 -20.37 19.31 -43.42
CA THR A 28 -19.07 18.78 -42.98
C THR A 28 -19.09 18.68 -41.47
N ALA A 29 -18.95 17.46 -40.95
CA ALA A 29 -18.78 17.27 -39.52
C ALA A 29 -17.40 17.73 -39.05
N PRO A 30 -17.27 18.22 -37.80
CA PRO A 30 -15.98 18.44 -37.19
C PRO A 30 -15.20 17.12 -37.05
N ASP A 31 -13.88 17.20 -37.02
CA ASP A 31 -13.02 16.06 -36.71
C ASP A 31 -13.31 15.50 -35.31
N ALA A 32 -13.05 14.21 -35.12
CA ALA A 32 -13.16 13.59 -33.80
C ALA A 32 -12.20 14.26 -32.81
N THR A 33 -12.67 14.45 -31.57
CA THR A 33 -11.85 15.06 -30.52
C THR A 33 -10.66 14.18 -30.11
N LYS A 34 -9.56 14.81 -29.69
CA LYS A 34 -8.46 14.13 -29.00
C LYS A 34 -8.66 14.26 -27.50
N LEU A 35 -8.95 13.15 -26.83
CA LEU A 35 -9.15 13.10 -25.37
C LEU A 35 -7.83 12.95 -24.62
N ASN A 36 -7.74 13.61 -23.47
CA ASN A 36 -6.71 13.32 -22.48
C ASN A 36 -7.07 12.06 -21.69
N THR A 37 -6.08 11.46 -21.00
CA THR A 37 -6.32 10.33 -20.10
C THR A 37 -7.41 10.66 -19.07
N LEU A 38 -8.32 9.71 -18.84
CA LEU A 38 -9.44 9.83 -17.94
C LEU A 38 -9.37 8.70 -16.91
N THR A 39 -9.42 9.09 -15.64
CA THR A 39 -9.32 8.20 -14.48
C THR A 39 -10.58 8.25 -13.64
N ASP A 40 -10.74 7.28 -12.75
CA ASP A 40 -11.84 7.22 -11.78
C ASP A 40 -11.81 8.35 -10.73
N GLN A 41 -10.72 9.10 -10.67
CA GLN A 41 -10.57 10.28 -9.84
C GLN A 41 -11.02 11.58 -10.52
N ASP A 42 -11.18 11.57 -11.84
CA ASP A 42 -11.49 12.78 -12.59
C ASP A 42 -12.96 13.18 -12.45
N THR A 43 -13.16 14.48 -12.26
CA THR A 43 -14.49 15.13 -12.29
C THR A 43 -14.68 15.99 -13.54
N LYS A 44 -13.74 15.90 -14.50
CA LYS A 44 -13.72 16.70 -15.72
C LYS A 44 -13.18 15.87 -16.86
N VAL A 45 -13.79 15.98 -18.03
CA VAL A 45 -13.20 15.50 -19.29
C VAL A 45 -12.52 16.66 -19.97
N SER A 46 -11.31 16.44 -20.48
CA SER A 46 -10.57 17.45 -21.24
C SER A 46 -9.99 16.88 -22.51
N GLY A 47 -9.80 17.75 -23.49
CA GLY A 47 -9.29 17.37 -24.78
C GLY A 47 -9.18 18.57 -25.72
N THR A 48 -8.93 18.26 -26.98
CA THR A 48 -8.90 19.25 -28.07
C THR A 48 -9.88 18.91 -29.17
N GLY A 49 -10.35 19.94 -29.87
CA GLY A 49 -11.38 19.83 -30.91
C GLY A 49 -11.43 21.06 -31.80
N GLU A 50 -12.36 21.07 -32.76
CA GLU A 50 -12.63 22.26 -33.57
C GLU A 50 -13.24 23.36 -32.69
N PRO A 51 -12.70 24.60 -32.71
CA PRO A 51 -13.22 25.73 -31.95
C PRO A 51 -14.72 25.97 -32.14
N ASP A 52 -15.37 26.52 -31.12
CA ASP A 52 -16.80 26.85 -31.08
C ASP A 52 -17.78 25.67 -31.21
N THR A 53 -17.30 24.44 -31.41
CA THR A 53 -18.15 23.24 -31.40
C THR A 53 -18.63 22.89 -29.99
N THR A 54 -19.80 22.26 -29.92
CA THR A 54 -20.38 21.78 -28.67
C THR A 54 -19.85 20.39 -28.36
N VAL A 55 -19.23 20.23 -27.20
CA VAL A 55 -18.80 18.94 -26.64
C VAL A 55 -20.01 18.27 -25.99
N LYS A 56 -20.24 16.99 -26.31
CA LYS A 56 -21.21 16.14 -25.65
C LYS A 56 -20.53 14.88 -25.14
N ILE A 57 -20.75 14.56 -23.86
CA ILE A 57 -20.13 13.42 -23.16
C ILE A 57 -21.22 12.46 -22.72
N VAL A 58 -21.09 11.20 -23.12
CA VAL A 58 -22.06 10.14 -22.89
C VAL A 58 -21.40 8.95 -22.21
N VAL A 59 -22.04 8.41 -21.17
CA VAL A 59 -21.66 7.16 -20.49
C VAL A 59 -22.90 6.29 -20.35
N ASP A 60 -22.79 5.00 -20.70
CA ASP A 60 -23.92 4.05 -20.70
C ASP A 60 -25.17 4.58 -21.44
N GLY A 61 -24.96 5.33 -22.53
CA GLY A 61 -26.03 5.92 -23.34
C GLY A 61 -26.70 7.18 -22.74
N LYS A 62 -26.28 7.64 -21.56
CA LYS A 62 -26.78 8.87 -20.92
C LYS A 62 -25.76 10.01 -21.04
N GLU A 63 -26.25 11.20 -21.36
CA GLU A 63 -25.43 12.41 -21.31
C GLU A 63 -25.06 12.75 -19.87
N VAL A 64 -23.76 12.87 -19.60
CA VAL A 64 -23.21 13.17 -18.27
C VAL A 64 -22.53 14.54 -18.21
N GLY A 65 -22.32 15.19 -19.35
CA GLY A 65 -21.77 16.54 -19.44
C GLY A 65 -21.84 17.10 -20.86
N SER A 66 -21.87 18.42 -20.93
CA SER A 66 -21.77 19.17 -22.18
C SER A 66 -21.05 20.50 -21.95
N GLY A 67 -20.35 20.98 -22.97
CA GLY A 67 -19.66 22.27 -22.94
C GLY A 67 -19.27 22.71 -24.34
N LYS A 68 -18.35 23.67 -24.42
CA LYS A 68 -17.82 24.17 -25.69
C LYS A 68 -16.32 23.95 -25.80
N VAL A 69 -15.85 23.82 -27.04
CA VAL A 69 -14.45 24.00 -27.39
C VAL A 69 -14.17 25.50 -27.48
N ASP A 70 -13.13 25.95 -26.78
CA ASP A 70 -12.68 27.34 -26.80
C ASP A 70 -12.05 27.73 -28.15
N ASP A 71 -11.82 29.03 -28.34
CA ASP A 71 -11.22 29.60 -29.55
C ASP A 71 -9.80 29.05 -29.83
N GLN A 72 -9.13 28.50 -28.82
CA GLN A 72 -7.82 27.87 -28.93
C GLN A 72 -7.90 26.35 -29.20
N GLY A 73 -9.10 25.79 -29.34
CA GLY A 73 -9.32 24.38 -29.65
C GLY A 73 -9.25 23.45 -28.44
N ASN A 74 -9.32 23.96 -27.20
CA ASN A 74 -9.33 23.15 -25.98
C ASN A 74 -10.71 23.12 -25.34
N TYR A 75 -10.99 22.09 -24.56
CA TYR A 75 -12.16 22.09 -23.68
C TYR A 75 -11.87 21.39 -22.36
N LYS A 76 -12.67 21.76 -21.36
CA LYS A 76 -12.73 21.11 -20.07
C LYS A 76 -14.18 21.14 -19.57
N VAL A 77 -14.81 19.98 -19.50
CA VAL A 77 -16.23 19.84 -19.18
C VAL A 77 -16.38 19.07 -17.87
N ASP A 78 -17.12 19.65 -16.93
CA ASP A 78 -17.45 18.98 -15.66
C ASP A 78 -18.35 17.77 -15.89
N ILE A 79 -17.99 16.66 -15.25
CA ILE A 79 -18.76 15.41 -15.22
C ILE A 79 -18.75 14.83 -13.81
N PRO A 80 -19.74 14.02 -13.41
CA PRO A 80 -19.59 13.19 -12.21
C PRO A 80 -18.44 12.20 -12.38
N LYS A 81 -17.80 11.80 -11.28
CA LYS A 81 -16.81 10.71 -11.29
C LYS A 81 -17.41 9.46 -11.95
N GLN A 82 -16.63 8.81 -12.79
CA GLN A 82 -17.03 7.59 -13.46
C GLN A 82 -16.35 6.38 -12.82
N PRO A 83 -17.06 5.25 -12.65
CA PRO A 83 -16.43 4.01 -12.21
C PRO A 83 -15.35 3.53 -13.18
N VAL A 84 -14.33 2.85 -12.64
CA VAL A 84 -13.29 2.14 -13.39
C VAL A 84 -13.93 1.23 -14.46
N GLY A 85 -13.32 1.19 -15.65
CA GLY A 85 -13.72 0.30 -16.73
C GLY A 85 -14.92 0.78 -17.55
N LYS A 86 -15.55 1.90 -17.18
CA LYS A 86 -16.65 2.47 -17.98
C LYS A 86 -16.13 3.11 -19.27
N GLU A 87 -16.87 2.93 -20.36
CA GLU A 87 -16.61 3.61 -21.63
C GLU A 87 -17.26 5.00 -21.62
N VAL A 88 -16.43 6.03 -21.79
CA VAL A 88 -16.84 7.41 -22.02
C VAL A 88 -16.76 7.69 -23.51
N ILE A 89 -17.86 8.21 -24.06
CA ILE A 89 -18.00 8.57 -25.47
C ILE A 89 -18.12 10.09 -25.58
N VAL A 90 -17.27 10.69 -26.40
CA VAL A 90 -17.28 12.15 -26.63
C VAL A 90 -17.46 12.45 -28.10
N THR A 91 -18.38 13.37 -28.41
CA THR A 91 -18.64 13.87 -29.76
C THR A 91 -18.63 15.40 -29.76
N LEU A 92 -18.26 15.98 -30.90
CA LEU A 92 -18.35 17.41 -31.17
C LEU A 92 -19.49 17.68 -32.15
N THR A 93 -20.29 18.71 -31.91
CA THR A 93 -21.35 19.15 -32.82
C THR A 93 -21.12 20.61 -33.21
N ASP A 94 -21.05 20.89 -34.51
CA ASP A 94 -20.89 22.25 -35.02
C ASP A 94 -22.19 23.08 -34.90
N ALA A 95 -22.11 24.37 -35.22
CA ALA A 95 -23.26 25.28 -35.16
C ALA A 95 -24.39 24.94 -36.16
N THR A 96 -24.09 24.14 -37.19
CA THR A 96 -25.04 23.68 -38.21
C THR A 96 -25.65 22.31 -37.89
N GLY A 97 -25.21 21.66 -36.81
CA GLY A 97 -25.72 20.38 -36.32
C GLY A 97 -24.96 19.14 -36.83
N ASN A 98 -23.87 19.29 -37.58
CA ASN A 98 -23.07 18.14 -37.99
C ASN A 98 -22.27 17.61 -36.79
N THR A 99 -22.25 16.29 -36.62
CA THR A 99 -21.63 15.63 -35.45
C THR A 99 -20.41 14.82 -35.87
N SER A 100 -19.31 14.95 -35.13
CA SER A 100 -18.06 14.21 -35.34
C SER A 100 -18.27 12.69 -35.21
N GLN A 101 -17.28 11.92 -35.68
CA GLN A 101 -17.14 10.53 -35.21
C GLN A 101 -16.90 10.52 -33.68
N PRO A 102 -17.39 9.48 -32.96
CA PRO A 102 -17.22 9.40 -31.52
C PRO A 102 -15.79 9.02 -31.14
N THR A 103 -15.22 9.73 -30.16
CA THR A 103 -14.01 9.29 -29.45
C THR A 103 -14.41 8.53 -28.21
N LYS A 104 -13.82 7.34 -28.02
CA LYS A 104 -14.13 6.42 -26.92
C LYS A 104 -12.92 6.24 -26.02
N GLN A 105 -13.15 6.18 -24.72
CA GLN A 105 -12.11 5.95 -23.75
C GLN A 105 -12.62 5.16 -22.55
N ILE A 106 -11.80 4.24 -22.06
CA ILE A 106 -12.09 3.52 -20.82
C ILE A 106 -11.52 4.30 -19.64
N VAL A 107 -12.31 4.44 -18.58
CA VAL A 107 -11.88 5.05 -17.32
C VAL A 107 -10.81 4.17 -16.66
N GLU A 108 -9.60 4.71 -16.52
CA GLU A 108 -8.47 4.06 -15.87
C GLU A 108 -8.62 4.09 -14.34
N ASP A 109 -8.07 3.07 -13.69
CA ASP A 109 -8.04 2.99 -12.23
C ASP A 109 -6.78 3.67 -11.68
N LYS A 110 -6.98 4.73 -10.89
CA LYS A 110 -5.91 5.41 -10.18
C LYS A 110 -6.10 5.38 -8.65
N THR A 111 -7.07 4.60 -8.16
CA THR A 111 -7.33 4.47 -6.74
C THR A 111 -6.47 3.37 -6.14
N ALA A 112 -5.57 3.74 -5.24
CA ALA A 112 -4.84 2.73 -4.46
C ALA A 112 -5.74 2.05 -3.42
N PRO A 113 -5.43 0.78 -3.04
CA PRO A 113 -6.04 0.15 -1.90
C PRO A 113 -5.79 0.93 -0.59
N ASP A 114 -6.67 0.73 0.39
CA ASP A 114 -6.40 1.13 1.77
C ASP A 114 -5.16 0.40 2.32
N ALA A 115 -4.48 1.01 3.29
CA ALA A 115 -3.35 0.37 3.97
C ALA A 115 -3.77 -0.98 4.59
N PRO A 116 -2.96 -2.05 4.45
CA PRO A 116 -3.31 -3.37 4.98
C PRO A 116 -3.33 -3.35 6.50
N LYS A 117 -4.18 -4.17 7.11
CA LYS A 117 -4.08 -4.47 8.55
C LYS A 117 -3.19 -5.70 8.71
N VAL A 118 -2.19 -5.61 9.58
CA VAL A 118 -1.23 -6.68 9.85
C VAL A 118 -1.48 -7.21 11.25
N ASP A 119 -1.57 -8.53 11.42
CA ASP A 119 -1.66 -9.15 12.73
C ASP A 119 -0.30 -9.10 13.46
N PRO A 120 -0.26 -9.22 14.79
CA PRO A 120 1.00 -9.26 15.53
C PRO A 120 1.95 -10.35 15.01
N VAL A 121 3.21 -9.96 14.80
CA VAL A 121 4.28 -10.87 14.34
C VAL A 121 5.32 -11.00 15.45
N THR A 122 5.74 -12.23 15.70
CA THR A 122 6.83 -12.59 16.62
C THR A 122 8.02 -13.12 15.84
N ASP A 123 9.19 -13.12 16.49
CA ASP A 123 10.44 -13.68 15.94
C ASP A 123 10.39 -15.19 15.65
N GLN A 124 9.35 -15.88 16.14
CA GLN A 124 9.06 -17.28 15.81
C GLN A 124 8.21 -17.47 14.57
N ASN A 125 7.52 -16.42 14.09
CA ASN A 125 6.64 -16.53 12.94
C ASN A 125 7.43 -16.61 11.63
N THR A 126 6.95 -17.45 10.72
CA THR A 126 7.42 -17.58 9.34
C THR A 126 6.38 -17.11 8.34
N LYS A 127 5.33 -16.42 8.84
CA LYS A 127 4.20 -15.95 8.07
C LYS A 127 3.75 -14.60 8.61
N VAL A 128 3.30 -13.73 7.72
CA VAL A 128 2.57 -12.50 8.05
C VAL A 128 1.12 -12.69 7.62
N THR A 129 0.19 -12.50 8.54
CA THR A 129 -1.25 -12.56 8.27
C THR A 129 -1.87 -11.18 8.45
N GLY A 130 -3.06 -11.01 7.89
CA GLY A 130 -3.78 -9.76 8.00
C GLY A 130 -4.95 -9.65 7.04
N ILE A 131 -5.43 -8.41 6.89
CA ILE A 131 -6.59 -8.06 6.07
C ILE A 131 -6.20 -6.99 5.06
N GLY A 132 -6.70 -7.11 3.83
CA GLY A 132 -6.47 -6.14 2.76
C GLY A 132 -7.59 -6.09 1.73
N GLU A 133 -7.38 -5.32 0.67
CA GLU A 133 -8.28 -5.28 -0.48
C GLU A 133 -8.22 -6.60 -1.27
N LYS A 134 -9.40 -7.14 -1.60
CA LYS A 134 -9.51 -8.45 -2.25
C LYS A 134 -8.83 -8.46 -3.61
N GLY A 135 -8.03 -9.49 -3.84
CA GLY A 135 -7.37 -9.68 -5.12
C GLY A 135 -6.09 -8.86 -5.30
N SER A 136 -5.78 -7.93 -4.40
CA SER A 136 -4.52 -7.19 -4.41
C SER A 136 -3.35 -8.11 -4.03
N ILE A 137 -2.16 -7.74 -4.48
CA ILE A 137 -0.90 -8.36 -4.08
C ILE A 137 -0.44 -7.72 -2.77
N VAL A 138 -0.05 -8.55 -1.82
CA VAL A 138 0.60 -8.13 -0.58
C VAL A 138 2.11 -8.19 -0.80
N LYS A 139 2.82 -7.16 -0.35
CA LYS A 139 4.29 -7.10 -0.36
C LYS A 139 4.80 -6.82 1.05
N VAL A 140 5.77 -7.61 1.51
CA VAL A 140 6.39 -7.46 2.83
C VAL A 140 7.87 -7.13 2.65
N VAL A 141 8.31 -6.02 3.24
CA VAL A 141 9.65 -5.47 3.12
C VAL A 141 10.29 -5.31 4.50
N VAL A 142 11.58 -5.62 4.60
CA VAL A 142 12.44 -5.30 5.76
C VAL A 142 13.72 -4.68 5.23
N ASP A 143 14.17 -3.58 5.84
CA ASP A 143 15.37 -2.83 5.46
C ASP A 143 15.45 -2.51 3.95
N GLY A 144 14.31 -2.20 3.34
CA GLY A 144 14.19 -1.88 1.91
C GLY A 144 14.23 -3.09 0.97
N LYS A 145 14.36 -4.31 1.48
CA LYS A 145 14.33 -5.55 0.68
C LYS A 145 13.00 -6.28 0.85
N GLU A 146 12.40 -6.72 -0.26
CA GLU A 146 11.25 -7.61 -0.23
C GLU A 146 11.65 -8.99 0.32
N ILE A 147 10.93 -9.45 1.34
CA ILE A 147 11.15 -10.74 2.00
C ILE A 147 9.98 -11.72 1.80
N GLY A 148 8.86 -11.25 1.26
CA GLY A 148 7.71 -12.07 0.94
C GLY A 148 6.65 -11.32 0.14
N SER A 149 5.87 -12.08 -0.63
CA SER A 149 4.70 -11.59 -1.33
C SER A 149 3.60 -12.65 -1.32
N GLY A 150 2.35 -12.21 -1.40
CA GLY A 150 1.18 -13.08 -1.47
C GLY A 150 0.00 -12.33 -2.08
N LYS A 151 -1.19 -12.93 -2.01
CA LYS A 151 -2.42 -12.33 -2.52
C LYS A 151 -3.45 -12.27 -1.41
N VAL A 152 -4.25 -11.20 -1.41
CA VAL A 152 -5.44 -11.12 -0.58
C VAL A 152 -6.55 -11.96 -1.20
N ASP A 153 -7.13 -12.86 -0.42
CA ASP A 153 -8.20 -13.74 -0.86
C ASP A 153 -9.53 -13.00 -1.07
N ASN A 154 -10.57 -13.73 -1.50
CA ASN A 154 -11.90 -13.16 -1.78
C ASN A 154 -12.68 -12.80 -0.50
N GLN A 155 -12.17 -13.16 0.67
CA GLN A 155 -12.70 -12.84 1.98
C GLN A 155 -11.99 -11.60 2.56
N GLY A 156 -10.89 -11.16 1.94
CA GLY A 156 -10.09 -10.02 2.38
C GLY A 156 -8.93 -10.40 3.28
N ASN A 157 -8.66 -11.69 3.51
CA ASN A 157 -7.54 -12.14 4.34
C ASN A 157 -6.32 -12.42 3.47
N TYR A 158 -5.13 -12.28 4.03
CA TYR A 158 -3.91 -12.74 3.40
C TYR A 158 -3.04 -13.53 4.37
N THR A 159 -2.17 -14.36 3.79
CA THR A 159 -1.08 -15.03 4.48
C THR A 159 0.12 -15.01 3.54
N VAL A 160 1.20 -14.39 3.98
CA VAL A 160 2.45 -14.26 3.23
C VAL A 160 3.53 -15.05 3.94
N ASP A 161 4.17 -15.98 3.26
CA ASP A 161 5.36 -16.66 3.77
C ASP A 161 6.56 -15.70 3.80
N ILE A 162 7.26 -15.68 4.94
CA ILE A 162 8.47 -14.88 5.15
C ILE A 162 9.53 -15.71 5.90
N PRO A 163 10.83 -15.40 5.73
CA PRO A 163 11.85 -15.90 6.65
C PRO A 163 11.61 -15.32 8.06
N LYS A 164 11.98 -16.09 9.10
CA LYS A 164 11.99 -15.59 10.49
C LYS A 164 12.77 -14.27 10.56
N GLN A 165 12.22 -13.31 11.28
CA GLN A 165 12.84 -12.02 11.52
C GLN A 165 13.26 -11.92 12.99
N PRO A 166 14.36 -11.23 13.31
CA PRO A 166 14.74 -11.01 14.70
C PRO A 166 13.73 -10.12 15.41
N GLY A 167 13.61 -10.29 16.73
CA GLY A 167 12.88 -9.36 17.58
C GLY A 167 13.34 -7.92 17.38
N GLY A 168 12.39 -7.00 17.26
CA GLY A 168 12.64 -5.58 17.00
C GLY A 168 12.76 -5.18 15.53
N ALA A 169 12.78 -6.13 14.58
CA ALA A 169 12.71 -5.78 13.15
C ALA A 169 11.40 -5.06 12.81
N GLU A 170 11.44 -4.06 11.91
CA GLU A 170 10.25 -3.37 11.38
C GLU A 170 9.87 -3.99 10.03
N LEU A 171 8.70 -4.62 9.96
CA LEU A 171 8.08 -5.04 8.70
C LEU A 171 7.32 -3.85 8.10
N ILE A 172 7.48 -3.63 6.80
CA ILE A 172 6.68 -2.70 6.01
C ILE A 172 5.81 -3.53 5.07
N VAL A 173 4.49 -3.42 5.21
CA VAL A 173 3.53 -4.16 4.40
C VAL A 173 2.71 -3.20 3.54
N THR A 174 2.69 -3.43 2.23
CA THR A 174 1.87 -2.67 1.26
C THR A 174 0.98 -3.61 0.45
N LEU A 175 -0.07 -3.04 -0.14
CA LEU A 175 -0.94 -3.69 -1.12
C LEU A 175 -0.77 -3.05 -2.49
N ILE A 176 -0.82 -3.85 -3.54
CA ILE A 176 -0.80 -3.40 -4.93
C ILE A 176 -2.04 -3.98 -5.62
N ASP A 177 -2.91 -3.13 -6.13
CA ASP A 177 -4.11 -3.56 -6.86
C ASP A 177 -3.79 -4.13 -8.26
N ALA A 178 -4.83 -4.52 -9.00
CA ALA A 178 -4.68 -5.05 -10.36
C ALA A 178 -4.22 -3.99 -11.40
N ALA A 179 -4.44 -2.71 -11.11
CA ALA A 179 -4.02 -1.59 -11.95
C ALA A 179 -2.59 -1.11 -11.63
N GLY A 180 -1.98 -1.65 -10.57
CA GLY A 180 -0.63 -1.30 -10.12
C GLY A 180 -0.57 -0.10 -9.18
N ASN A 181 -1.70 0.35 -8.60
CA ASN A 181 -1.67 1.38 -7.57
C ASN A 181 -1.28 0.76 -6.22
N GLU A 182 -0.35 1.41 -5.51
CA GLU A 182 0.19 0.93 -4.23
C GLU A 182 -0.44 1.68 -3.05
N SER A 183 -0.83 0.93 -2.02
CA SER A 183 -1.40 1.48 -0.79
C SER A 183 -0.39 2.27 0.02
N GLN A 184 -0.88 3.02 1.01
CA GLN A 184 0.00 3.46 2.09
C GLN A 184 0.55 2.25 2.87
N PRO A 185 1.77 2.33 3.41
CA PRO A 185 2.38 1.21 4.13
C PRO A 185 1.85 1.07 5.55
N THR A 186 1.77 -0.18 6.01
CA THR A 186 1.60 -0.53 7.43
C THR A 186 2.91 -1.02 8.00
N LYS A 187 3.35 -0.40 9.10
CA LYS A 187 4.56 -0.78 9.84
C LYS A 187 4.18 -1.72 10.98
N GLN A 188 4.85 -2.86 11.06
CA GLN A 188 4.65 -3.87 12.12
C GLN A 188 6.00 -4.27 12.71
N ASN A 189 6.19 -4.02 14.01
CA ASN A 189 7.39 -4.48 14.70
C ASN A 189 7.26 -5.96 15.04
N VAL A 190 8.35 -6.69 14.89
CA VAL A 190 8.45 -8.09 15.28
C VAL A 190 8.69 -8.16 16.79
N GLU A 191 7.79 -8.80 17.51
CA GLU A 191 7.95 -9.04 18.94
C GLU A 191 9.00 -10.13 19.20
N ASP A 192 9.92 -9.84 20.12
CA ASP A 192 10.86 -10.84 20.61
C ASP A 192 10.17 -11.76 21.63
N LYS A 193 10.11 -13.06 21.32
CA LYS A 193 9.63 -14.10 22.24
C LYS A 193 10.71 -15.16 22.52
N THR A 194 11.94 -14.96 22.07
CA THR A 194 13.03 -15.89 22.33
C THR A 194 13.64 -15.58 23.67
N ALA A 195 13.57 -16.52 24.61
CA ALA A 195 14.30 -16.40 25.86
C ALA A 195 15.80 -16.62 25.66
N PRO A 196 16.66 -16.06 26.53
CA PRO A 196 18.07 -16.39 26.54
C PRO A 196 18.34 -17.88 26.70
N ASP A 197 19.49 -18.30 26.19
CA ASP A 197 20.03 -19.62 26.48
C ASP A 197 20.22 -19.82 28.00
N VAL A 198 20.21 -21.08 28.41
CA VAL A 198 20.42 -21.48 29.81
C VAL A 198 21.78 -20.96 30.30
N PRO A 199 21.85 -20.17 31.40
CA PRO A 199 23.11 -19.59 31.86
C PRO A 199 24.08 -20.68 32.28
N LYS A 200 25.37 -20.52 31.99
CA LYS A 200 26.40 -21.36 32.62
C LYS A 200 26.73 -20.75 33.97
N VAL A 201 26.84 -21.58 35.00
CA VAL A 201 27.17 -21.17 36.37
C VAL A 201 28.44 -21.90 36.78
N ASN A 202 29.46 -21.16 37.21
CA ASN A 202 30.67 -21.76 37.77
C ASN A 202 30.36 -22.41 39.13
N PRO A 203 31.17 -23.38 39.59
CA PRO A 203 30.99 -23.97 40.93
C PRO A 203 30.90 -22.89 42.01
N VAL A 204 29.93 -23.04 42.92
CA VAL A 204 29.71 -22.13 44.04
C VAL A 204 30.18 -22.83 45.31
N MET A 205 31.10 -22.22 46.03
CA MET A 205 31.62 -22.72 47.30
C MET A 205 30.98 -21.99 48.49
N ASP A 206 30.96 -22.63 49.66
CA ASP A 206 30.36 -22.11 50.89
C ASP A 206 30.97 -20.78 51.39
N GLN A 207 32.22 -20.49 50.99
CA GLN A 207 32.91 -19.26 51.31
C GLN A 207 32.83 -18.18 50.22
N ASP A 208 32.18 -18.46 49.09
CA ASP A 208 32.04 -17.50 48.00
C ASP A 208 31.02 -16.42 48.33
N THR A 209 31.34 -15.19 47.93
CA THR A 209 30.45 -14.02 48.03
C THR A 209 29.96 -13.55 46.66
N LYS A 210 30.21 -14.36 45.62
CA LYS A 210 29.91 -14.05 44.23
C LYS A 210 29.49 -15.33 43.53
N VAL A 211 28.46 -15.25 42.69
CA VAL A 211 28.18 -16.25 41.65
C VAL A 211 28.72 -15.71 40.34
N THR A 212 29.50 -16.52 39.63
CA THR A 212 30.06 -16.16 38.33
C THR A 212 29.63 -17.16 37.27
N GLY A 213 29.63 -16.72 36.02
CA GLY A 213 29.27 -17.58 34.91
C GLY A 213 29.18 -16.82 33.59
N THR A 214 28.52 -17.43 32.60
CA THR A 214 28.31 -16.83 31.28
C THR A 214 26.86 -16.90 30.85
N GLY A 215 26.43 -15.95 30.02
CA GLY A 215 25.06 -15.86 29.54
C GLY A 215 24.92 -15.00 28.29
N GLU A 216 23.69 -14.72 27.91
CA GLU A 216 23.40 -13.76 26.84
C GLU A 216 23.75 -12.33 27.28
N LYS A 217 24.52 -11.64 26.43
CA LYS A 217 24.96 -10.26 26.66
C LYS A 217 23.79 -9.33 26.98
N GLY A 218 23.94 -8.51 28.03
CA GLY A 218 22.95 -7.52 28.43
C GLY A 218 21.73 -8.09 29.15
N ALA A 219 21.56 -9.41 29.21
CA ALA A 219 20.49 -10.04 29.98
C ALA A 219 20.69 -9.78 31.49
N LYS A 220 19.57 -9.60 32.21
CA LYS A 220 19.56 -9.53 33.67
C LYS A 220 19.78 -10.93 34.24
N VAL A 221 20.66 -11.04 35.22
CA VAL A 221 20.92 -12.26 35.98
C VAL A 221 20.16 -12.20 37.29
N SER A 222 19.38 -13.22 37.61
CA SER A 222 18.77 -13.40 38.94
C SER A 222 19.34 -14.66 39.60
N VAL A 223 19.72 -14.54 40.87
CA VAL A 223 20.25 -15.65 41.68
C VAL A 223 19.30 -15.91 42.84
N VAL A 224 18.77 -17.12 42.91
CA VAL A 224 17.75 -17.53 43.87
C VAL A 224 18.24 -18.71 44.70
N VAL A 225 18.00 -18.68 46.00
CA VAL A 225 18.20 -19.81 46.93
C VAL A 225 16.93 -19.98 47.76
N GLU A 226 16.40 -21.20 47.82
CA GLU A 226 15.16 -21.54 48.55
C GLU A 226 13.97 -20.63 48.20
N GLY A 227 13.86 -20.26 46.92
CA GLY A 227 12.77 -19.42 46.41
C GLY A 227 12.91 -17.92 46.69
N LYS A 228 13.99 -17.49 47.34
CA LYS A 228 14.30 -16.06 47.58
C LYS A 228 15.41 -15.59 46.66
N GLU A 229 15.20 -14.47 45.98
CA GLU A 229 16.28 -13.77 45.26
C GLU A 229 17.31 -13.22 46.26
N ILE A 230 18.56 -13.65 46.09
CA ILE A 230 19.69 -13.29 46.95
C ILE A 230 20.73 -12.42 46.23
N GLY A 231 20.58 -12.22 44.92
CA GLY A 231 21.46 -11.37 44.13
C GLY A 231 20.91 -11.11 42.73
N MET A 232 21.29 -9.97 42.17
CA MET A 232 21.01 -9.58 40.79
C MET A 232 22.27 -9.03 40.13
N GLY A 233 22.34 -9.16 38.81
CA GLY A 233 23.35 -8.49 38.01
C GLY A 233 22.96 -8.46 36.54
N THR A 234 23.95 -8.22 35.69
CA THR A 234 23.79 -8.24 34.23
C THR A 234 24.95 -8.99 33.62
N VAL A 235 24.70 -9.64 32.49
CA VAL A 235 25.77 -10.21 31.67
C VAL A 235 26.45 -9.08 30.90
N ASP A 236 27.78 -9.03 30.97
CA ASP A 236 28.60 -8.03 30.30
C ASP A 236 28.70 -8.25 28.78
N ASP A 237 29.40 -7.33 28.12
CA ASP A 237 29.60 -7.32 26.68
C ASP A 237 30.42 -8.50 26.16
N GLN A 238 31.15 -9.18 27.04
CA GLN A 238 31.96 -10.36 26.77
C GLN A 238 31.21 -11.66 27.10
N GLY A 239 29.95 -11.57 27.54
CA GLY A 239 29.11 -12.71 27.89
C GLY A 239 29.36 -13.27 29.28
N ASN A 240 30.11 -12.58 30.16
CA ASN A 240 30.35 -13.01 31.53
C ASN A 240 29.45 -12.26 32.51
N TYR A 241 29.15 -12.87 33.65
CA TYR A 241 28.51 -12.17 34.75
C TYR A 241 29.20 -12.47 36.07
N THR A 242 29.10 -11.51 36.99
CA THR A 242 29.48 -11.64 38.39
C THR A 242 28.39 -11.01 39.23
N VAL A 243 27.71 -11.81 40.04
CA VAL A 243 26.62 -11.37 40.93
C VAL A 243 27.08 -11.51 42.36
N ASP A 244 27.08 -10.41 43.12
CA ASP A 244 27.36 -10.44 44.55
C ASP A 244 26.22 -11.14 45.30
N ILE A 245 26.57 -12.08 46.18
CA ILE A 245 25.64 -12.85 47.02
C ILE A 245 26.15 -12.99 48.46
N PRO A 246 25.27 -13.19 49.45
CA PRO A 246 25.70 -13.67 50.76
C PRO A 246 26.24 -15.10 50.66
N LYS A 247 27.19 -15.46 51.53
CA LYS A 247 27.69 -16.85 51.68
C LYS A 247 26.54 -17.81 51.93
N GLN A 248 26.60 -18.98 51.30
CA GLN A 248 25.57 -20.00 51.41
C GLN A 248 26.10 -21.27 52.10
N PRO A 249 25.31 -21.97 52.92
CA PRO A 249 25.70 -23.25 53.49
C PRO A 249 25.92 -24.34 52.42
N VAL A 250 26.84 -25.27 52.69
CA VAL A 250 27.07 -26.46 51.86
C VAL A 250 25.76 -27.23 51.63
N GLY A 251 25.55 -27.66 50.39
CA GLY A 251 24.41 -28.47 49.97
C GLY A 251 23.16 -27.68 49.56
N LYS A 252 23.10 -26.36 49.79
CA LYS A 252 22.02 -25.51 49.28
C LYS A 252 22.06 -25.44 47.75
N GLU A 253 20.88 -25.37 47.13
CA GLU A 253 20.74 -25.19 45.70
C GLU A 253 20.69 -23.70 45.35
N VAL A 254 21.59 -23.29 44.47
CA VAL A 254 21.65 -21.97 43.84
C VAL A 254 21.07 -22.09 42.44
N ILE A 255 20.01 -21.33 42.19
CA ILE A 255 19.29 -21.29 40.93
C ILE A 255 19.62 -19.97 40.24
N VAL A 256 20.04 -20.02 38.98
CA VAL A 256 20.36 -18.83 38.18
C VAL A 256 19.52 -18.83 36.91
N THR A 257 18.86 -17.70 36.64
CA THR A 257 18.11 -17.43 35.40
C THR A 257 18.58 -16.15 34.74
N LEU A 258 18.36 -16.04 33.44
CA LEU A 258 18.60 -14.83 32.65
C LEU A 258 17.27 -14.29 32.13
N THR A 259 17.12 -12.97 32.08
CA THR A 259 15.99 -12.30 31.43
C THR A 259 16.52 -11.28 30.43
N ASP A 260 16.10 -11.38 29.16
CA ASP A 260 16.50 -10.44 28.11
C ASP A 260 15.82 -9.05 28.26
N ALA A 261 16.06 -8.17 27.30
CA ALA A 261 15.47 -6.83 27.26
C ALA A 261 13.95 -6.85 26.94
N ALA A 262 13.47 -7.88 26.24
CA ALA A 262 12.07 -8.08 25.92
C ALA A 262 11.25 -8.69 27.07
N GLY A 263 11.92 -9.16 28.12
CA GLY A 263 11.32 -9.78 29.30
C GLY A 263 11.21 -11.30 29.22
N ASN A 264 11.76 -11.96 28.20
CA ASN A 264 11.76 -13.42 28.11
C ASN A 264 12.81 -13.99 29.09
N THR A 265 12.44 -15.03 29.83
CA THR A 265 13.29 -15.62 30.87
C THR A 265 13.76 -17.02 30.48
N SER A 266 15.05 -17.28 30.63
CA SER A 266 15.68 -18.55 30.31
C SER A 266 15.21 -19.70 31.22
N GLN A 267 15.50 -20.94 30.80
CA GLN A 267 15.45 -22.06 31.75
C GLN A 267 16.55 -21.88 32.81
N PRO A 268 16.30 -22.31 34.06
CA PRO A 268 17.26 -22.14 35.15
C PRO A 268 18.45 -23.10 35.06
N THR A 269 19.61 -22.64 35.51
CA THR A 269 20.71 -23.53 35.94
C THR A 269 20.68 -23.69 37.45
N THR A 270 20.75 -24.93 37.92
CA THR A 270 20.83 -25.27 39.35
C THR A 270 22.20 -25.86 39.67
N THR A 271 22.87 -25.31 40.67
CA THR A 271 24.12 -25.85 41.21
C THR A 271 24.05 -25.98 42.72
N LYS A 272 24.74 -26.96 43.30
CA LYS A 272 24.80 -27.14 44.75
C LYS A 272 26.05 -26.48 45.30
N VAL A 273 25.89 -25.79 46.43
CA VAL A 273 27.01 -25.20 47.16
C VAL A 273 27.93 -26.32 47.66
N GLN A 274 29.20 -26.24 47.28
CA GLN A 274 30.24 -27.20 47.66
C GLN A 274 31.03 -26.65 48.84
N SER A 275 31.70 -27.53 49.59
CA SER A 275 32.69 -27.08 50.57
C SER A 275 33.91 -26.55 49.83
N ARG A 276 34.38 -25.36 50.22
CA ARG A 276 35.76 -24.95 49.94
C ARG A 276 36.75 -25.83 50.69
#